data_AF-A0A927C091-F1
#
_entry.id   AF-A0A927C091-F1
#
_cell.length_a   1.000
_cell.length_b   1.000
_cell.length_c   1.000
_cell.angle_alpha   90.00
_cell.angle_beta   90.00
_cell.angle_gamma   90.00
#
_symmetry.space_group_name_H-M   'P 1'
#
loop_
_entity.id
_entity.type
_entity.pdbx_description
1 polymer ?
#
loop_
_entity_poly.entity_id
_entity_poly.type
_entity_poly.pdbx_seq_one_letter_code
_entity_poly.pdbx_strand_id
1 'polypeptide(L)'
;MATLRTQRTKLFYLLSKLGRWSPFHRRARDLQNIFNYLPIHPDFASSGQPTESQFHLIKAQGFTTVINLAPHHAENALADEAGLLAKLGLNYHHIPVDFKHPTETDFAQFTQAMQTKPGKVWLHCAANMRASAFVFRYRREQLGEPLEICLQDLHRIWEPYGVWAEFIRPALALKN
;
A
#
# COMPACT_ATOMS: atom_id res chain seq x y z
N MET A 1 -31.45 9.26 51.39
CA MET A 1 -30.84 10.20 50.43
C MET A 1 -29.32 10.19 50.61
N ALA A 2 -28.57 10.22 49.51
CA ALA A 2 -27.13 9.96 49.36
C ALA A 2 -26.75 8.48 49.50
N THR A 3 -27.26 7.54 48.69
CA THR A 3 -27.26 7.45 47.22
C THR A 3 -25.86 7.47 46.57
N LEU A 4 -25.58 6.35 45.88
CA LEU A 4 -24.89 6.26 44.58
C LEU A 4 -23.36 6.15 44.50
N ARG A 5 -22.58 6.40 45.56
CA ARG A 5 -21.11 6.45 45.40
C ARG A 5 -20.35 5.12 45.60
N THR A 6 -20.89 4.16 46.35
CA THR A 6 -20.12 2.95 46.77
C THR A 6 -20.43 1.69 45.95
N GLN A 7 -21.59 1.61 45.31
CA GLN A 7 -21.95 0.50 44.41
C GLN A 7 -21.24 0.60 43.05
N ARG A 8 -20.78 1.80 42.64
CA ARG A 8 -20.03 2.00 41.40
C ARG A 8 -18.64 1.36 41.46
N THR A 9 -18.01 1.31 42.63
CA THR A 9 -16.61 0.87 42.75
C THR A 9 -16.45 -0.66 42.66
N LYS A 10 -17.45 -1.44 43.10
CA LYS A 10 -17.40 -2.92 42.98
C LYS A 10 -17.85 -3.43 41.61
N LEU A 11 -18.72 -2.69 40.91
CA LEU A 11 -19.15 -3.02 39.55
C LEU A 11 -17.98 -2.88 38.54
N PHE A 12 -17.12 -1.88 38.70
CA PHE A 12 -15.94 -1.70 37.83
C PHE A 12 -14.86 -2.78 38.01
N TYR A 13 -14.71 -3.35 39.21
CA TYR A 13 -13.75 -4.43 39.47
C TYR A 13 -14.23 -5.80 38.96
N LEU A 14 -15.55 -6.03 38.89
CA LEU A 14 -16.08 -7.23 38.22
C LEU A 14 -16.22 -7.06 36.70
N LEU A 15 -16.46 -5.84 36.20
CA LEU A 15 -16.45 -5.55 34.76
C LEU A 15 -15.04 -5.55 34.16
N SER A 16 -13.99 -5.31 34.95
CA SER A 16 -12.60 -5.47 34.49
C SER A 16 -12.21 -6.93 34.20
N LYS A 17 -13.03 -7.90 34.62
CA LYS A 17 -12.89 -9.33 34.27
C LYS A 17 -13.88 -9.83 33.21
N LEU A 18 -14.83 -9.01 32.76
CA LEU A 18 -15.78 -9.31 31.70
C LEU A 18 -15.84 -8.15 30.72
N GLY A 19 -14.77 -8.00 29.93
CA GLY A 19 -14.64 -6.93 28.96
C GLY A 19 -13.28 -6.93 28.28
N ARG A 20 -13.01 -7.95 27.46
CA ARG A 20 -12.06 -7.78 26.34
C ARG A 20 -12.66 -6.78 25.34
N TRP A 21 -12.74 -5.52 25.72
CA TRP A 21 -13.14 -4.40 24.86
C TRP A 21 -12.29 -3.19 25.24
N SER A 22 -11.09 -3.15 24.67
CA SER A 22 -10.26 -1.95 24.62
C SER A 22 -10.63 -1.17 23.35
N PRO A 23 -10.95 0.14 23.42
CA PRO A 23 -11.22 0.95 22.23
C PRO A 23 -9.95 1.26 21.43
N PHE A 24 -8.77 0.85 21.90
CA PHE A 24 -7.49 1.13 21.25
C PHE A 24 -7.07 0.13 20.16
N HIS A 25 -7.89 -0.88 19.83
CA HIS A 25 -7.61 -1.84 18.74
C HIS A 25 -8.34 -1.56 17.41
N ARG A 26 -8.91 -0.36 17.23
CA ARG A 26 -9.85 -0.09 16.12
C ARG A 26 -9.23 0.49 14.84
N ARG A 27 -7.94 0.87 14.84
CA ARG A 27 -7.27 1.48 13.66
C ARG A 27 -6.73 0.46 12.63
N ALA A 28 -6.50 -0.79 13.00
CA ALA A 28 -5.89 -1.78 12.09
C ALA A 28 -6.87 -2.47 11.11
N ARG A 29 -8.12 -1.99 10.98
CA ARG A 29 -9.17 -2.70 10.21
C ARG A 29 -9.59 -2.01 8.91
N ASP A 30 -8.98 -0.88 8.57
CA ASP A 30 -9.29 -0.14 7.36
C ASP A 30 -8.03 0.05 6.52
N LEU A 31 -8.14 -0.23 5.22
CA LEU A 31 -7.07 -0.02 4.24
C LEU A 31 -6.65 1.46 4.21
N GLN A 32 -7.58 2.37 4.53
CA GLN A 32 -7.31 3.81 4.61
C GLN A 32 -6.25 4.20 5.63
N ASN A 33 -5.93 3.33 6.60
CA ASN A 33 -4.89 3.58 7.58
C ASN A 33 -3.51 3.07 7.13
N ILE A 34 -3.39 2.48 5.94
CA ILE A 34 -2.10 2.13 5.35
C ILE A 34 -1.45 3.42 4.83
N PHE A 35 -0.17 3.62 5.15
CA PHE A 35 0.53 4.85 4.86
C PHE A 35 0.49 5.17 3.36
N ASN A 36 0.11 6.40 3.01
CA ASN A 36 -0.04 6.87 1.63
C ASN A 36 -0.86 5.92 0.73
N TYR A 37 -1.87 5.23 1.29
CA TYR A 37 -2.76 4.38 0.51
C TYR A 37 -3.55 5.16 -0.53
N LEU A 38 -3.59 4.63 -1.75
CA LEU A 38 -4.35 5.17 -2.86
C LEU A 38 -5.00 4.01 -3.65
N PRO A 39 -6.34 3.88 -3.60
CA PRO A 39 -7.05 2.98 -4.50
C PRO A 39 -7.03 3.57 -5.92
N ILE A 40 -6.59 2.79 -6.90
CA ILE A 40 -6.50 3.21 -8.31
C ILE A 40 -7.71 2.68 -9.07
N HIS A 41 -7.98 1.38 -8.94
CA HIS A 41 -9.13 0.66 -9.48
C HIS A 41 -9.64 -0.33 -8.44
N PRO A 42 -10.85 -0.92 -8.62
CA PRO A 42 -11.35 -1.96 -7.71
C PRO A 42 -10.40 -3.15 -7.49
N ASP A 43 -9.48 -3.36 -8.43
CA ASP A 43 -8.56 -4.51 -8.49
C ASP A 43 -7.09 -4.11 -8.36
N PHE A 44 -6.81 -2.81 -8.17
CA PHE A 44 -5.46 -2.29 -8.13
C PHE A 44 -5.33 -1.11 -7.17
N ALA A 45 -4.40 -1.22 -6.22
CA ALA A 45 -4.11 -0.14 -5.28
C ALA A 45 -2.61 0.03 -5.07
N SER A 46 -2.22 1.23 -4.63
CA SER A 46 -0.85 1.56 -4.25
C SER A 46 -0.75 2.07 -2.82
N SER A 47 0.42 1.93 -2.18
CA SER A 47 0.68 2.46 -0.84
C SER A 47 2.16 2.58 -0.51
N GLY A 48 2.45 3.17 0.65
CA GLY A 48 3.72 2.97 1.36
C GLY A 48 3.76 1.60 2.04
N GLN A 49 4.74 1.38 2.90
CA GLN A 49 5.01 0.04 3.42
C GLN A 49 3.87 -0.43 4.35
N PRO A 50 3.19 -1.54 4.00
CA PRO A 50 2.24 -2.17 4.91
C PRO A 50 2.97 -2.85 6.07
N THR A 51 2.39 -2.78 7.26
CA THR A 51 2.79 -3.61 8.40
C THR A 51 2.31 -5.04 8.23
N GLU A 52 2.82 -5.98 9.03
CA GLU A 52 2.37 -7.38 8.99
C GLU A 52 0.84 -7.50 9.16
N SER A 53 0.28 -6.77 10.14
CA SER A 53 -1.16 -6.74 10.40
C SER A 53 -1.98 -6.19 9.23
N GLN A 54 -1.41 -5.25 8.47
CA GLN A 54 -2.07 -4.68 7.29
C GLN A 54 -2.01 -5.64 6.10
N PHE A 55 -0.98 -6.48 5.97
CA PHE A 55 -0.97 -7.55 4.96
C PHE A 55 -2.08 -8.60 5.19
N HIS A 56 -2.39 -8.93 6.45
CA HIS A 56 -3.58 -9.73 6.75
C HIS A 56 -4.87 -9.06 6.29
N LEU A 57 -5.00 -7.73 6.49
CA LEU A 57 -6.15 -6.97 6.03
C LEU A 57 -6.23 -6.91 4.50
N ILE A 58 -5.10 -6.68 3.82
CA ILE A 58 -4.99 -6.69 2.36
C ILE A 58 -5.49 -8.03 1.82
N LYS A 59 -5.04 -9.16 2.38
CA LYS A 59 -5.54 -10.50 2.02
C LYS A 59 -7.06 -10.63 2.25
N ALA A 60 -7.56 -10.16 3.39
CA ALA A 60 -8.97 -10.24 3.74
C ALA A 60 -9.87 -9.40 2.79
N GLN A 61 -9.32 -8.37 2.15
CA GLN A 61 -10.00 -7.55 1.13
C GLN A 61 -9.92 -8.14 -0.29
N GLY A 62 -9.41 -9.37 -0.42
CA GLY A 62 -9.40 -10.11 -1.68
C GLY A 62 -8.21 -9.80 -2.58
N PHE A 63 -7.19 -9.07 -2.09
CA PHE A 63 -5.92 -8.96 -2.81
C PHE A 63 -5.22 -10.32 -2.83
N THR A 64 -4.66 -10.66 -3.98
CA THR A 64 -4.04 -11.96 -4.25
C THR A 64 -2.58 -11.84 -4.62
N THR A 65 -2.14 -10.65 -5.03
CA THR A 65 -0.78 -10.38 -5.49
C THR A 65 -0.25 -9.10 -4.85
N VAL A 66 0.98 -9.15 -4.33
CA VAL A 66 1.72 -8.02 -3.78
C VAL A 66 2.97 -7.79 -4.63
N ILE A 67 3.18 -6.53 -5.04
CA ILE A 67 4.39 -6.10 -5.72
C ILE A 67 5.10 -5.09 -4.83
N ASN A 68 6.35 -5.37 -4.46
CA ASN A 68 7.17 -4.49 -3.62
C ASN A 68 8.30 -3.88 -4.45
N LEU A 69 8.32 -2.54 -4.51
CA LEU A 69 9.36 -1.78 -5.22
C LEU A 69 10.48 -1.27 -4.30
N ALA A 70 10.39 -1.50 -2.99
CA ALA A 70 11.40 -1.06 -2.04
C ALA A 70 12.54 -2.08 -1.92
N PRO A 71 13.82 -1.64 -1.95
CA PRO A 71 14.93 -2.51 -1.54
C PRO A 71 14.74 -3.01 -0.10
N HIS A 72 15.22 -4.22 0.21
CA HIS A 72 15.09 -4.85 1.53
C HIS A 72 15.66 -4.03 2.69
N HIS A 73 16.60 -3.11 2.41
CA HIS A 73 17.23 -2.24 3.41
C HIS A 73 16.57 -0.86 3.51
N ALA A 74 15.37 -0.69 2.96
CA ALA A 74 14.59 0.51 3.22
C ALA A 74 14.30 0.62 4.74
N GLU A 75 14.30 1.83 5.27
CA GLU A 75 14.21 2.11 6.71
C GLU A 75 13.01 1.44 7.39
N ASN A 76 11.89 1.28 6.67
CA ASN A 76 10.66 0.68 7.16
C ASN A 76 10.40 -0.75 6.66
N ALA A 77 11.35 -1.39 5.96
CA ALA A 77 11.16 -2.74 5.44
C ALA A 77 10.90 -3.76 6.57
N LEU A 78 10.01 -4.72 6.31
CA LEU A 78 9.82 -5.84 7.22
C LEU A 78 11.05 -6.77 7.18
N ALA A 79 11.32 -7.42 8.31
CA ALA A 79 12.45 -8.35 8.42
C ALA A 79 12.34 -9.55 7.46
N ASP A 80 11.12 -10.08 7.26
CA ASP A 80 10.84 -11.20 6.35
C ASP A 80 9.46 -11.02 5.68
N GLU A 81 9.37 -10.04 4.78
CA GLU A 81 8.15 -9.81 4.00
C GLU A 81 7.78 -11.01 3.12
N ALA A 82 8.78 -11.64 2.47
CA ALA A 82 8.56 -12.77 1.58
C ALA A 82 7.96 -13.97 2.33
N GLY A 83 8.52 -14.33 3.49
CA GLY A 83 8.00 -15.40 4.32
C GLY A 83 6.62 -15.10 4.91
N LEU A 84 6.35 -13.84 5.27
CA LEU A 84 5.00 -13.42 5.69
C LEU A 84 3.98 -13.62 4.55
N LEU A 85 4.27 -13.08 3.36
CA LEU A 85 3.33 -13.14 2.23
C LEU A 85 3.11 -14.57 1.74
N ALA A 86 4.14 -15.42 1.79
CA ALA A 86 4.02 -16.85 1.52
C ALA A 86 3.07 -17.53 2.52
N LYS A 87 3.18 -17.25 3.82
CA LYS A 87 2.26 -17.79 4.85
C LYS A 87 0.81 -17.34 4.64
N LEU A 88 0.61 -16.15 4.06
CA LEU A 88 -0.72 -15.63 3.71
C LEU A 88 -1.29 -16.19 2.41
N GLY A 89 -0.51 -16.96 1.64
CA GLY A 89 -0.90 -17.42 0.31
C GLY A 89 -1.13 -16.24 -0.65
N LEU A 90 -0.25 -15.23 -0.58
CA LEU A 90 -0.20 -14.11 -1.51
C LEU A 90 0.94 -14.33 -2.49
N ASN A 91 0.69 -14.06 -3.77
CA ASN A 91 1.75 -14.03 -4.78
C ASN A 91 2.61 -12.80 -4.51
N TYR A 92 3.93 -12.97 -4.51
CA TYR A 92 4.86 -11.90 -4.18
C TYR A 92 5.85 -11.68 -5.31
N HIS A 93 5.92 -10.44 -5.79
CA HIS A 93 6.92 -9.99 -6.75
C HIS A 93 7.75 -8.88 -6.12
N HIS A 94 9.05 -9.13 -5.97
CA HIS A 94 9.98 -8.14 -5.46
C HIS A 94 10.81 -7.56 -6.60
N ILE A 95 10.67 -6.26 -6.83
CA ILE A 95 11.35 -5.53 -7.90
C ILE A 95 12.08 -4.35 -7.23
N PRO A 96 13.27 -4.56 -6.62
CA PRO A 96 13.91 -3.54 -5.80
C PRO A 96 14.41 -2.37 -6.64
N VAL A 97 13.69 -1.25 -6.64
CA VAL A 97 14.04 -0.05 -7.42
C VAL A 97 14.90 0.90 -6.60
N ASP A 98 16.10 1.22 -7.07
CA ASP A 98 16.91 2.29 -6.50
C ASP A 98 16.19 3.64 -6.70
N PHE A 99 15.95 4.35 -5.60
CA PHE A 99 15.29 5.65 -5.67
C PHE A 99 16.11 6.69 -6.45
N LYS A 100 17.43 6.57 -6.47
CA LYS A 100 18.32 7.49 -7.19
C LYS A 100 18.47 7.14 -8.65
N HIS A 101 18.07 5.94 -9.06
CA HIS A 101 18.30 5.43 -10.41
C HIS A 101 17.18 4.48 -10.86
N PRO A 102 15.93 4.99 -11.02
CA PRO A 102 14.86 4.18 -11.60
C PRO A 102 15.16 3.87 -13.07
N THR A 103 14.93 2.62 -13.51
CA THR A 103 15.28 2.19 -14.86
C THR A 103 14.08 1.71 -15.67
N GLU A 104 14.21 1.74 -17.01
CA GLU A 104 13.23 1.13 -17.91
C GLU A 104 13.11 -0.39 -17.70
N THR A 105 14.19 -1.05 -17.29
CA THR A 105 14.17 -2.48 -16.94
C THR A 105 13.27 -2.75 -15.75
N ASP A 106 13.35 -1.92 -14.69
CA ASP A 106 12.48 -2.04 -13.52
C ASP A 106 11.00 -1.87 -13.93
N PHE A 107 10.73 -0.88 -14.78
CA PHE A 107 9.40 -0.61 -15.28
C PHE A 107 8.85 -1.74 -16.16
N ALA A 108 9.70 -2.34 -17.00
CA ALA A 108 9.33 -3.51 -17.81
C ALA A 108 9.00 -4.72 -16.94
N GLN A 109 9.79 -5.00 -15.90
CA GLN A 109 9.51 -6.07 -14.94
C GLN A 109 8.18 -5.84 -14.21
N PHE A 110 7.91 -4.61 -13.78
CA PHE A 110 6.64 -4.24 -13.16
C PHE A 110 5.46 -4.45 -14.12
N THR A 111 5.60 -4.00 -15.37
CA THR A 111 4.57 -4.17 -16.40
C THR A 111 4.29 -5.64 -16.66
N GLN A 112 5.33 -6.49 -16.75
CA GLN A 112 5.18 -7.93 -16.90
C GLN A 112 4.45 -8.55 -15.71
N ALA A 113 4.82 -8.18 -14.47
CA ALA A 113 4.14 -8.64 -13.26
C ALA A 113 2.66 -8.23 -13.26
N MET A 114 2.35 -7.01 -13.68
CA MET A 114 0.97 -6.53 -13.84
C MET A 114 0.19 -7.25 -14.94
N GLN A 115 0.82 -7.66 -16.04
CA GLN A 115 0.16 -8.39 -17.12
C GLN A 115 -0.10 -9.86 -16.77
N THR A 116 0.77 -10.46 -15.97
CA THR A 116 0.72 -11.89 -15.58
C THR A 116 0.08 -12.13 -14.21
N LYS A 117 -0.30 -11.06 -13.49
CA LYS A 117 -0.88 -11.13 -12.14
C LYS A 117 -2.11 -12.06 -12.09
N PRO A 118 -2.20 -12.93 -11.07
CA PRO A 118 -3.48 -13.52 -10.69
C PRO A 118 -4.25 -12.51 -9.82
N GLY A 119 -5.46 -12.14 -10.26
CA GLY A 119 -6.40 -11.34 -9.47
C GLY A 119 -5.95 -9.92 -9.12
N LYS A 120 -6.34 -9.46 -7.92
CA LYS A 120 -6.15 -8.08 -7.47
C LYS A 120 -4.73 -7.82 -6.98
N VAL A 121 -4.16 -6.68 -7.36
CA VAL A 121 -2.78 -6.29 -7.03
C VAL A 121 -2.70 -5.17 -6.01
N TRP A 122 -1.83 -5.39 -5.02
CA TRP A 122 -1.36 -4.38 -4.10
C TRP A 122 0.10 -4.01 -4.42
N LEU A 123 0.33 -2.82 -4.98
CA LEU A 123 1.67 -2.29 -5.21
C LEU A 123 2.11 -1.46 -4.01
N HIS A 124 3.34 -1.62 -3.54
CA HIS A 124 3.87 -0.71 -2.55
C HIS A 124 5.37 -0.45 -2.70
N CYS A 125 5.83 0.54 -1.94
CA CYS A 125 7.24 0.75 -1.64
C CYS A 125 7.34 1.29 -0.22
N ALA A 126 8.36 2.09 0.11
CA ALA A 126 8.48 2.69 1.44
C ALA A 126 7.38 3.73 1.73
N ALA A 127 7.13 4.65 0.79
CA ALA A 127 6.29 5.83 1.00
C ALA A 127 5.28 6.11 -0.15
N ASN A 128 5.00 5.11 -0.98
CA ASN A 128 4.25 5.21 -2.23
C ASN A 128 4.87 6.10 -3.33
N MET A 129 6.05 6.69 -3.15
CA MET A 129 6.63 7.56 -4.18
C MET A 129 7.03 6.79 -5.45
N ARG A 130 7.79 5.69 -5.30
CA ARG A 130 8.15 4.80 -6.42
C ARG A 130 6.90 4.19 -7.05
N ALA A 131 6.01 3.68 -6.20
CA ALA A 131 4.82 2.96 -6.62
C ALA A 131 3.84 3.88 -7.37
N SER A 132 3.61 5.12 -6.92
CA SER A 132 2.75 6.06 -7.64
C SER A 132 3.34 6.49 -9.00
N ALA A 133 4.66 6.66 -9.11
CA ALA A 133 5.31 6.95 -10.38
C ALA A 133 5.18 5.77 -11.38
N PHE A 134 5.33 4.53 -10.90
CA PHE A 134 5.14 3.33 -11.71
C PHE A 134 3.67 3.16 -12.13
N VAL A 135 2.72 3.42 -11.21
CA VAL A 135 1.27 3.43 -11.51
C VAL A 135 0.96 4.46 -12.58
N PHE A 136 1.48 5.69 -12.45
CA PHE A 136 1.29 6.75 -13.43
C PHE A 136 1.73 6.29 -14.82
N ARG A 137 2.97 5.81 -14.94
CA ARG A 137 3.49 5.30 -16.22
C ARG A 137 2.66 4.15 -16.77
N TYR A 138 2.30 3.17 -15.95
CA TYR A 138 1.52 2.02 -16.41
C TYR A 138 0.13 2.41 -16.91
N ARG A 139 -0.58 3.29 -16.19
CA ARG A 139 -1.90 3.78 -16.62
C ARG A 139 -1.82 4.55 -17.94
N ARG A 140 -0.77 5.36 -18.12
CA ARG A 140 -0.54 6.13 -19.35
C ARG A 140 -0.11 5.25 -20.53
N GLU A 141 0.93 4.45 -20.33
CA GLU A 141 1.62 3.72 -21.39
C GLU A 141 0.95 2.40 -21.76
N GLN A 142 0.30 1.73 -20.79
CA GLN A 142 -0.27 0.40 -20.99
C GLN A 142 -1.80 0.41 -21.04
N LEU A 143 -2.45 1.28 -20.26
CA LEU A 143 -3.92 1.35 -20.21
C LEU A 143 -4.51 2.48 -21.06
N GLY A 144 -3.69 3.43 -21.51
CA GLY A 144 -4.14 4.58 -22.30
C GLY A 144 -5.06 5.53 -21.53
N GLU A 145 -5.02 5.52 -20.20
CA GLU A 145 -5.90 6.35 -19.37
C GLU A 145 -5.54 7.83 -19.47
N PRO A 146 -6.50 8.78 -19.37
CA PRO A 146 -6.26 10.20 -19.57
C PRO A 146 -5.16 10.78 -18.67
N LEU A 147 -4.34 11.67 -19.25
CA LEU A 147 -3.22 12.31 -18.57
C LEU A 147 -3.64 13.00 -17.27
N GLU A 148 -4.68 13.84 -17.35
CA GLU A 148 -5.15 14.65 -16.23
C GLU A 148 -5.47 13.80 -14.99
N ILE A 149 -6.20 12.70 -15.18
CA ILE A 149 -6.60 11.81 -14.08
C ILE A 149 -5.37 11.10 -13.49
N CYS A 150 -4.47 10.58 -14.34
CA CYS A 150 -3.26 9.91 -13.88
C CYS A 150 -2.35 10.87 -13.10
N LEU A 151 -2.21 12.11 -13.58
CA LEU A 151 -1.38 13.13 -12.99
C LEU A 151 -1.95 13.62 -11.66
N GLN A 152 -3.27 13.82 -11.57
CA GLN A 152 -3.97 14.16 -10.34
C GLN A 152 -3.69 13.12 -9.25
N ASP A 153 -3.80 11.83 -9.56
CA ASP A 153 -3.52 10.76 -8.61
C ASP A 153 -2.05 10.69 -8.19
N LEU A 154 -1.12 10.94 -9.11
CA LEU A 154 0.30 11.03 -8.79
C LEU A 154 0.58 12.17 -7.80
N HIS A 155 0.06 13.35 -8.08
CA HIS A 155 0.26 14.56 -7.27
C HIS A 155 -0.41 14.50 -5.89
N ARG A 156 -1.42 13.64 -5.69
CA ARG A 156 -1.93 13.34 -4.35
C ARG A 156 -0.89 12.69 -3.44
N ILE A 157 0.10 11.99 -4.02
CA ILE A 157 1.20 11.39 -3.28
C ILE A 157 2.39 12.35 -3.23
N TRP A 158 2.83 12.82 -4.40
CA TRP A 158 3.96 13.74 -4.54
C TRP A 158 4.09 14.24 -5.98
N GLU A 159 4.85 15.33 -6.15
CA GLU A 159 5.28 15.81 -7.47
C GLU A 159 6.68 15.28 -7.77
N PRO A 160 6.86 14.44 -8.81
CA PRO A 160 8.18 13.93 -9.18
C PRO A 160 9.16 15.03 -9.58
N TYR A 161 10.39 14.91 -9.08
CA TYR A 161 11.50 15.81 -9.41
C TYR A 161 12.77 15.02 -9.72
N GLY A 162 13.75 15.69 -10.34
CA GLY A 162 15.04 15.08 -10.68
C GLY A 162 14.89 13.84 -11.55
N VAL A 163 15.56 12.75 -11.17
CA VAL A 163 15.54 11.47 -11.92
C VAL A 163 14.12 10.91 -12.11
N TRP A 164 13.19 11.22 -11.21
CA TRP A 164 11.82 10.74 -11.32
C TRP A 164 10.96 11.54 -12.29
N ALA A 165 11.22 12.84 -12.44
CA ALA A 165 10.59 13.65 -13.48
C ALA A 165 11.00 13.15 -14.88
N GLU A 166 12.28 12.81 -15.05
CA GLU A 166 12.77 12.20 -16.30
C GLU A 166 12.20 10.80 -16.52
N PHE A 167 12.12 9.99 -15.47
CA PHE A 167 11.56 8.64 -15.55
C PHE A 167 10.10 8.62 -16.03
N ILE A 168 9.27 9.59 -15.61
CA ILE A 168 7.86 9.66 -16.05
C ILE A 168 7.64 10.40 -17.37
N ARG A 169 8.68 11.03 -17.94
CA ARG A 169 8.60 11.85 -19.15
C ARG A 169 7.99 11.14 -20.36
N PRO A 170 8.27 9.84 -20.63
CA PRO A 170 7.62 9.14 -21.74
C PRO A 170 6.09 9.13 -21.63
N ALA A 171 5.54 8.86 -20.44
CA ALA A 171 4.11 8.83 -20.16
C ALA A 171 3.43 10.21 -20.25
N LEU A 172 4.17 11.29 -19.97
CA LEU A 172 3.69 12.68 -20.13
C LEU A 172 3.54 13.07 -21.61
N ALA A 173 4.40 12.55 -22.49
CA ALA A 173 4.45 12.93 -23.90
C ALA A 173 3.40 12.22 -24.79
N LEU A 174 2.72 11.20 -24.27
CA LEU A 174 1.67 10.48 -25.00
C LEU A 174 0.48 11.40 -25.28
N LYS A 175 0.03 11.43 -26.54
CA LYS A 175 -1.20 12.11 -26.94
C LYS A 175 -2.41 11.21 -26.64
N ASN A 176 -3.47 11.80 -26.08
CA ASN A 176 -4.76 11.12 -25.88
C ASN A 176 -5.66 11.35 -27.09
#